data_AF-A0A932N7P6-F1
#
_entry.id   AF-A0A932N7P6-F1
#
_cell.length_a   1.000
_cell.length_b   1.000
_cell.length_c   1.000
_cell.angle_alpha   90.00
_cell.angle_beta   90.00
_cell.angle_gamma   90.00
#
_symmetry.space_group_name_H-M   'P 1'
#
loop_
_entity.id
_entity.type
_entity.pdbx_description
1 polymer ?
#
loop_
_entity_poly.entity_id
_entity_poly.type
_entity_poly.pdbx_seq_one_letter_code
_entity_poly.pdbx_strand_id
1 'polypeptide(L)'
;LHIDTAETTTSTAYDKLTVSVQSSTGSVLKTLATYSNLNKATGYSTKSFDLSAYKGQTVRIMFSETEDSSLQTSFVIDNVSVK
;
A
#
# COMPACT_ATOMS: atom_id res chain seq x y z
N LEU A 1 -3.63 -7.89 -2.84
CA LEU A 1 -2.22 -7.47 -2.72
C LEU A 1 -1.34 -8.69 -2.87
N HIS A 2 -0.49 -8.67 -3.88
CA HIS A 2 0.63 -9.59 -4.05
C HIS A 2 1.91 -8.76 -4.09
N ILE A 3 3.00 -9.28 -3.52
CA ILE A 3 4.29 -8.59 -3.45
C ILE A 3 5.36 -9.58 -3.89
N ASP A 4 6.12 -9.20 -4.91
CA ASP A 4 7.31 -9.91 -5.38
C ASP A 4 8.52 -9.01 -5.21
N THR A 5 9.66 -9.57 -4.80
CA THR A 5 10.88 -8.80 -4.66
C THR A 5 12.12 -9.63 -4.97
N ALA A 6 13.08 -9.00 -5.64
CA ALA A 6 14.43 -9.53 -5.80
C ALA A 6 15.30 -9.33 -4.54
N GLU A 7 14.84 -8.53 -3.57
CA GLU A 7 15.51 -8.35 -2.28
C GLU A 7 15.64 -9.66 -1.52
N THR A 8 16.83 -9.85 -0.94
CA THR A 8 17.21 -11.08 -0.22
C THR A 8 17.24 -10.91 1.30
N THR A 9 17.21 -9.65 1.78
CA THR A 9 17.13 -9.36 3.22
C THR A 9 15.83 -9.86 3.82
N THR A 10 15.89 -10.21 5.10
CA THR A 10 14.72 -10.59 5.90
C THR A 10 14.40 -9.56 6.98
N SER A 11 15.20 -8.49 7.11
CA SER A 11 15.08 -7.51 8.20
C SER A 11 15.00 -6.06 7.74
N THR A 12 15.45 -5.74 6.52
CA THR A 12 15.48 -4.36 6.03
C THR A 12 14.34 -4.10 5.05
N ALA A 13 13.50 -3.12 5.37
CA ALA A 13 12.44 -2.64 4.50
C ALA A 13 12.99 -1.52 3.59
N TYR A 14 13.57 -1.89 2.45
CA TYR A 14 14.10 -0.96 1.44
C TYR A 14 12.94 -0.30 0.70
N ASP A 15 12.15 -1.11 0.01
CA ASP A 15 11.04 -0.65 -0.81
C ASP A 15 9.74 -0.68 -0.02
N LYS A 16 8.89 0.32 -0.23
CA LYS A 16 7.66 0.48 0.56
C LYS A 16 6.47 0.88 -0.31
N LEU A 17 5.33 0.27 -0.01
CA LEU A 17 4.01 0.71 -0.42
C LEU A 17 3.29 1.29 0.81
N THR A 18 2.86 2.54 0.72
CA THR A 18 1.98 3.17 1.71
C THR A 18 0.58 3.36 1.13
N VAL A 19 -0.42 2.88 1.85
CA VAL A 19 -1.84 3.06 1.53
C VAL A 19 -2.41 4.09 2.49
N SER A 20 -2.98 5.18 1.97
CA SER A 20 -3.50 6.26 2.80
C SER A 20 -4.84 6.81 2.31
N VAL A 21 -5.59 7.37 3.24
CA VAL A 21 -6.74 8.24 2.96
C VAL A 21 -6.21 9.67 2.94
N GLN A 22 -6.49 10.39 1.86
CA GLN A 22 -6.13 11.79 1.68
C GLN A 22 -7.38 12.67 1.50
N SER A 23 -7.27 13.93 1.87
CA SER A 23 -8.25 14.94 1.51
C SER A 23 -8.30 15.14 -0.02
N SER A 24 -9.34 15.81 -0.49
CA SER A 24 -9.42 16.27 -1.89
C SER A 24 -8.23 17.14 -2.28
N THR A 25 -7.63 17.87 -1.34
CA THR A 25 -6.44 18.72 -1.54
C THR A 25 -5.10 17.99 -1.40
N GLY A 26 -5.08 16.74 -0.92
CA GLY A 26 -3.88 15.88 -0.89
C GLY A 26 -3.18 15.77 0.46
N SER A 27 -3.73 16.40 1.49
CA SER A 27 -3.27 16.18 2.85
C SER A 27 -3.61 14.75 3.28
N VAL A 28 -2.65 14.03 3.84
CA VAL A 28 -2.89 12.70 4.43
C VAL A 28 -3.77 12.86 5.67
N LEU A 29 -4.94 12.21 5.65
CA LEU A 29 -5.86 12.15 6.78
C LEU A 29 -5.56 10.94 7.68
N LYS A 30 -5.19 9.80 7.07
CA LYS A 30 -4.83 8.57 7.77
C LYS A 30 -4.01 7.65 6.89
N THR A 31 -2.98 7.04 7.46
CA THR A 31 -2.31 5.88 6.85
C THR A 31 -3.07 4.62 7.23
N LEU A 32 -3.52 3.87 6.22
CA LEU A 32 -4.25 2.60 6.40
C LEU A 32 -3.30 1.43 6.59
N ALA A 33 -2.22 1.39 5.81
CA ALA A 33 -1.18 0.38 5.92
C ALA A 33 0.13 0.84 5.30
N THR A 34 1.22 0.22 5.74
CA THR A 34 2.52 0.24 5.07
C THR A 34 2.98 -1.20 4.87
N TYR A 35 3.37 -1.52 3.63
CA TYR A 35 3.96 -2.79 3.24
C TYR A 35 5.36 -2.55 2.69
N SER A 36 6.17 -3.60 2.59
CA SER A 36 7.52 -3.54 2.06
C SER A 36 7.91 -4.83 1.33
N ASN A 37 9.12 -4.84 0.76
CA ASN A 37 9.79 -6.04 0.24
C ASN A 37 9.78 -7.21 1.25
N LEU A 38 9.77 -6.94 2.57
CA LEU A 38 9.68 -7.96 3.62
C LEU A 38 8.31 -8.64 3.70
N ASN A 39 7.28 -8.10 3.05
CA ASN A 39 5.93 -8.65 3.04
C ASN A 39 5.64 -9.52 1.80
N LYS A 40 6.66 -9.91 1.02
CA LYS A 40 6.47 -10.85 -0.09
C LYS A 40 5.79 -12.14 0.34
N ALA A 41 4.84 -12.59 -0.46
CA ALA A 41 4.10 -13.82 -0.22
C ALA A 41 3.55 -14.36 -1.54
N THR A 42 3.45 -15.67 -1.66
CA THR A 42 2.87 -16.33 -2.85
C THR A 42 1.39 -15.97 -3.01
N GLY A 43 1.02 -15.51 -4.20
CA GLY A 43 -0.36 -15.22 -4.57
C GLY A 43 -0.95 -13.96 -3.93
N TYR A 44 -2.24 -13.73 -4.21
CA TYR A 44 -2.95 -12.55 -3.76
C TYR A 44 -3.57 -12.74 -2.37
N SER A 45 -3.36 -11.74 -1.50
CA SER A 45 -4.08 -11.60 -0.24
C SER A 45 -5.03 -10.41 -0.27
N THR A 46 -6.28 -10.63 0.15
CA THR A 46 -7.27 -9.54 0.33
C THR A 46 -6.88 -8.65 1.50
N LYS A 47 -6.99 -7.33 1.31
CA LYS A 47 -6.83 -6.32 2.35
C LYS A 47 -8.12 -5.50 2.44
N SER A 48 -8.58 -5.23 3.65
CA SER A 48 -9.82 -4.50 3.91
C SER A 48 -9.61 -3.51 5.03
N PHE A 49 -10.16 -2.31 4.86
CA PHE A 49 -10.02 -1.20 5.80
C PHE A 49 -11.38 -0.55 6.01
N ASP A 50 -11.68 -0.18 7.26
CA ASP A 50 -12.87 0.59 7.55
C ASP A 50 -12.67 2.07 7.21
N LEU A 51 -13.58 2.61 6.38
CA LEU A 51 -13.62 4.00 5.94
C LEU A 51 -14.85 4.75 6.49
N SER A 52 -15.62 4.14 7.42
CA SER A 52 -16.86 4.70 7.98
C SER A 52 -16.70 6.12 8.55
N ALA A 53 -15.52 6.44 9.09
CA ALA A 53 -15.17 7.76 9.60
C ALA A 53 -15.20 8.89 8.54
N TYR A 54 -15.15 8.54 7.25
CA TYR A 54 -15.14 9.49 6.13
C TYR A 54 -16.49 9.57 5.41
N LYS A 55 -17.55 9.00 5.98
CA LYS A 55 -18.89 9.04 5.39
C LYS A 55 -19.35 10.48 5.14
N GLY A 56 -19.84 10.74 3.92
CA GLY A 56 -20.28 12.07 3.50
C GLY A 56 -19.16 13.03 3.11
N GLN A 57 -17.90 12.57 3.13
CA GLN A 57 -16.75 13.36 2.68
C GLN A 57 -16.20 12.81 1.36
N THR A 58 -15.71 13.70 0.50
CA THR A 58 -14.91 13.30 -0.65
C THR A 58 -13.46 13.11 -0.21
N VAL A 59 -13.00 11.87 -0.23
CA VAL A 59 -11.61 11.50 0.08
C VAL A 59 -10.98 10.76 -1.10
N ARG A 60 -9.65 10.68 -1.10
CA ARG A 60 -8.88 9.88 -2.06
C ARG A 60 -8.19 8.75 -1.34
N ILE A 61 -8.21 7.56 -1.93
CA ILE A 61 -7.33 6.46 -1.53
C ILE A 61 -6.06 6.58 -2.38
N MET A 62 -4.93 6.79 -1.73
CA MET A 62 -3.63 6.91 -2.37
C MET A 62 -2.78 5.68 -2.07
N PHE A 63 -2.25 5.09 -3.13
CA PHE A 63 -1.21 4.06 -3.10
C PHE A 63 0.09 4.72 -3.53
N SER A 64 1.05 4.82 -2.62
CA SER A 64 2.34 5.46 -2.87
C SER A 64 3.44 4.44 -2.70
N GLU A 65 4.16 4.19 -3.79
CA GLU A 65 5.27 3.24 -3.83
C GLU A 65 6.58 4.00 -3.92
N THR A 66 7.61 3.46 -3.29
CA THR A 66 8.97 3.99 -3.38
C THR A 66 9.90 2.80 -3.32
N GLU A 67 10.71 2.67 -4.36
CA GLU A 67 11.84 1.75 -4.42
C GLU A 67 13.13 2.53 -4.18
N ASP A 68 14.17 1.85 -3.71
CA ASP A 68 15.52 2.39 -3.82
C ASP A 68 16.09 2.20 -5.25
N SER A 69 17.37 2.51 -5.45
CA SER A 69 17.99 2.44 -6.78
C SER A 69 18.41 1.02 -7.21
N SER A 70 18.16 0.00 -6.38
CA SER A 70 18.74 -1.34 -6.48
C SER A 70 17.70 -2.43 -6.81
N LEU A 71 17.57 -3.49 -6.00
CA LEU A 71 16.82 -4.69 -6.37
C LEU A 71 15.32 -4.38 -6.33
N GLN A 72 14.63 -4.77 -7.38
CA GLN A 72 13.24 -4.38 -7.61
C GLN A 72 12.26 -5.07 -6.65
N THR A 73 11.20 -4.34 -6.28
CA THR A 73 10.00 -4.86 -5.63
C THR A 73 8.74 -4.45 -6.37
N SER A 74 7.94 -5.43 -6.80
CA SER A 74 6.61 -5.20 -7.35
C SER A 74 5.55 -5.27 -6.26
N PHE A 75 4.75 -4.21 -6.12
CA PHE A 75 3.50 -4.24 -5.35
C PHE A 75 2.30 -4.32 -6.30
N VAL A 76 1.63 -5.48 -6.34
CA VAL A 76 0.53 -5.71 -7.29
C VAL A 76 -0.82 -5.62 -6.59
N ILE A 77 -1.61 -4.63 -7.01
CA ILE A 77 -2.94 -4.32 -6.49
C ILE A 77 -3.96 -4.72 -7.54
N ASP A 78 -4.94 -5.51 -7.13
CA ASP A 78 -6.02 -5.99 -8.00
C ASP A 78 -7.35 -6.03 -7.23
N ASN A 79 -8.47 -5.94 -7.95
CA ASN A 79 -9.84 -5.97 -7.45
C ASN A 79 -10.16 -4.90 -6.38
N VAL A 80 -9.75 -3.65 -6.64
CA VAL A 80 -10.06 -2.51 -5.76
C VAL A 80 -11.56 -2.21 -5.79
N SER A 81 -12.19 -2.16 -4.62
CA SER A 81 -13.60 -1.81 -4.48
C SER A 81 -13.84 -0.97 -3.22
N VAL A 82 -14.85 -0.10 -3.28
CA VAL A 82 -15.36 0.71 -2.15
C VAL A 82 -16.85 0.44 -2.04
N LYS A 83 -17.37 0.35 -0.81
CA LYS A 83 -18.76 0.02 -0.50
C LYS A 83 -19.38 1.06 0.41
#